data_AF-A0A378LQP2-F1
#
_entry.id   AF-A0A378LQP2-F1
#
_cell.length_a   1.000
_cell.length_b   1.000
_cell.length_c   1.000
_cell.angle_alpha   90.00
_cell.angle_beta   90.00
_cell.angle_gamma   90.00
#
_symmetry.space_group_name_H-M   'P 1'
#
loop_
_entity.id
_entity.type
_entity.pdbx_description
1 polymer ?
#
loop_
_entity_poly.entity_id
_entity_poly.type
_entity_poly.pdbx_seq_one_letter_code
_entity_poly.pdbx_strand_id
1 'polypeptide(L)'
;MEFTKINPLALAISISILSGLASFFMGVAAFVLYAGKPIVAMIGSLYLSYNPSMANAGLGAGLVLMNTFVSSYIAAWIYNFLLDYIR
;
A
#
# COMPACT_ATOMS: atom_id res chain seq x y z
N MET A 1 -5.40 5.28 -29.73
CA MET A 1 -5.30 4.00 -29.00
C MET A 1 -6.71 3.60 -28.60
N GLU A 2 -7.11 2.37 -28.89
CA GLU A 2 -8.37 1.84 -28.37
C GLU A 2 -8.21 1.44 -26.91
N PHE A 3 -9.19 1.76 -26.07
CA PHE A 3 -9.22 1.29 -24.68
C PHE A 3 -9.46 -0.23 -24.64
N THR A 4 -8.69 -0.95 -23.84
CA THR A 4 -8.77 -2.42 -23.69
C THR A 4 -9.01 -2.80 -22.25
N LYS A 5 -9.60 -3.98 -22.02
CA LYS A 5 -9.86 -4.50 -20.67
C LYS A 5 -8.56 -4.78 -19.93
N ILE A 6 -8.57 -4.49 -18.62
CA ILE A 6 -7.46 -4.79 -17.71
C ILE A 6 -7.75 -6.13 -17.02
N ASN A 7 -6.74 -6.99 -16.88
CA ASN A 7 -6.87 -8.17 -16.03
C ASN A 7 -6.83 -7.74 -14.54
N PRO A 8 -7.91 -7.91 -13.76
CA PRO A 8 -7.97 -7.40 -12.39
C PRO A 8 -6.95 -8.05 -11.45
N LEU A 9 -6.72 -9.35 -11.60
CA LEU A 9 -5.77 -10.08 -10.77
C LEU A 9 -4.32 -9.62 -11.05
N ALA A 10 -3.97 -9.44 -12.32
CA ALA A 10 -2.65 -8.97 -12.71
C ALA A 10 -2.36 -7.56 -12.16
N LEU A 11 -3.34 -6.64 -12.25
CA LEU A 11 -3.20 -5.30 -11.66
C LEU A 11 -3.06 -5.38 -10.13
N ALA A 12 -3.92 -6.16 -9.47
CA ALA A 12 -3.91 -6.31 -8.02
C ALA A 12 -2.56 -6.78 -7.50
N ILE A 13 -2.01 -7.85 -8.07
CA ILE A 13 -0.70 -8.42 -7.68
C ILE A 13 0.42 -7.41 -7.92
N SER A 14 0.43 -6.75 -9.08
CA SER A 14 1.50 -5.82 -9.47
C SER A 14 1.57 -4.63 -8.52
N ILE A 15 0.41 -4.01 -8.24
CA ILE A 15 0.34 -2.85 -7.35
C ILE A 15 0.60 -3.28 -5.90
N SER A 16 0.05 -4.41 -5.45
CA SER A 16 0.18 -4.83 -4.04
C SER A 16 1.60 -5.19 -3.63
N ILE A 17 2.32 -5.91 -4.49
CA ILE A 17 3.70 -6.31 -4.20
C ILE A 17 4.60 -5.07 -4.16
N LEU A 18 4.52 -4.20 -5.17
CA LEU A 18 5.35 -2.99 -5.22
C LEU A 18 5.04 -2.05 -4.05
N SER A 19 3.76 -1.84 -3.72
CA SER A 19 3.35 -0.96 -2.62
C SER A 19 3.74 -1.52 -1.26
N GLY A 20 3.59 -2.84 -1.05
CA GLY A 20 4.01 -3.52 0.17
C GLY A 20 5.52 -3.43 0.40
N LEU A 21 6.32 -3.71 -0.64
CA LEU A 21 7.79 -3.57 -0.58
C LEU A 21 8.22 -2.13 -0.32
N ALA A 22 7.64 -1.16 -1.03
CA ALA A 22 7.93 0.25 -0.80
C ALA A 22 7.62 0.67 0.65
N SER A 23 6.49 0.22 1.18
CA SER A 23 6.07 0.51 2.55
C SER A 23 6.97 -0.13 3.60
N PHE A 24 7.45 -1.35 3.34
CA PHE A 24 8.44 -2.00 4.21
C PHE A 24 9.72 -1.16 4.30
N PHE A 25 10.30 -0.78 3.16
CA PHE A 25 11.54 0.01 3.14
C PHE A 25 11.35 1.41 3.73
N MET A 26 10.19 2.03 3.55
CA MET A 26 9.84 3.28 4.24
C MET A 26 9.79 3.09 5.76
N GLY A 27 9.20 2.00 6.25
CA GLY A 27 9.17 1.66 7.68
C GLY A 27 10.57 1.41 8.25
N VAL A 28 11.43 0.70 7.52
CA VAL A 28 12.84 0.49 7.90
C VAL A 28 13.60 1.82 7.93
N ALA A 29 13.42 2.68 6.93
CA ALA A 29 14.03 4.00 6.90
C ALA A 29 13.56 4.88 8.09
N ALA A 30 12.27 4.82 8.42
CA ALA A 30 11.72 5.50 9.61
C ALA A 30 12.38 5.00 10.90
N PHE A 31 12.56 3.68 11.02
CA PHE A 31 13.22 3.06 12.18
C PHE A 31 14.70 3.44 12.28
N VAL A 32 15.45 3.44 11.19
CA VAL A 32 16.90 3.72 11.22
C VAL A 32 17.21 5.21 11.35
N LEU A 33 16.47 6.08 10.64
CA LEU A 33 16.84 7.49 10.48
C LEU A 33 16.07 8.44 11.40
N TYR A 34 14.94 8.00 11.95
CA TYR A 34 14.01 8.87 12.68
C TYR A 34 13.59 8.34 14.05
N ALA A 35 14.00 7.13 14.44
CA ALA A 35 13.79 6.63 15.79
C ALA A 35 14.41 7.59 16.82
N GLY A 36 13.65 7.90 17.88
CA GLY A 36 14.07 8.80 18.95
C GLY A 36 13.90 10.30 18.67
N LYS A 37 13.46 10.72 17.46
CA LYS A 37 13.16 12.13 17.20
C LYS A 37 11.86 12.54 17.90
N PRO A 38 11.79 13.72 18.55
CA PRO A 38 10.62 14.13 19.36
C PRO A 38 9.29 14.08 18.60
N ILE A 39 9.27 14.54 17.35
CA ILE A 39 8.05 14.53 16.52
C ILE A 39 7.56 13.12 16.22
N VAL A 40 8.48 12.17 16.03
CA VAL A 40 8.15 10.77 15.74
C VAL A 40 7.69 10.04 16.99
N ALA A 41 8.31 10.34 18.14
CA ALA A 41 7.83 9.84 19.43
C ALA A 41 6.43 10.36 19.76
N MET A 42 6.16 11.65 19.48
CA MET A 42 4.83 12.25 19.64
C MET A 42 3.80 11.56 18.76
N ILE A 43 4.06 11.43 17.45
CA ILE A 43 3.13 10.75 16.53
C ILE A 43 2.95 9.27 16.91
N GLY A 44 4.02 8.57 17.26
CA GLY A 44 3.99 7.17 17.70
C GLY A 44 3.21 6.94 19.00
N SER A 45 3.00 7.98 19.82
CA SER A 45 2.17 7.92 21.03
C SER A 45 0.67 8.07 20.74
N LEU A 46 0.30 8.67 19.61
CA LEU A 46 -1.09 8.92 19.23
C LEU A 46 -1.75 7.72 18.55
N TYR A 47 -0.97 6.88 17.87
CA TYR A 47 -1.48 5.75 17.10
C TYR A 47 -0.75 4.46 17.45
N LEU A 48 -1.52 3.40 17.70
CA LEU A 48 -0.98 2.06 17.84
C LEU A 48 -0.21 1.69 16.56
N SER A 49 0.97 1.09 16.72
CA SER A 49 1.84 0.64 15.62
C SER A 49 2.50 1.74 14.77
N TYR A 50 2.37 3.02 15.13
CA TYR A 50 3.09 4.12 14.44
C TYR A 50 4.49 4.40 14.99
N ASN A 51 4.85 3.81 16.13
CA ASN A 51 6.22 3.90 16.64
C ASN A 51 7.17 3.13 15.70
N PRO A 52 8.28 3.73 15.24
CA PRO A 52 9.22 3.02 14.36
C PRO A 52 9.81 1.80 15.04
N SER A 53 9.59 0.62 14.43
CA SER A 53 10.21 -0.64 14.82
C SER A 53 10.20 -1.60 13.63
N MET A 54 11.08 -2.59 13.65
CA MET A 54 11.10 -3.62 12.58
C MET A 54 9.79 -4.40 12.50
N ALA A 55 9.16 -4.68 13.65
CA ALA A 55 7.86 -5.35 13.72
C ALA A 55 6.76 -4.50 13.06
N ASN A 56 6.72 -3.20 13.35
CA ASN A 56 5.74 -2.29 12.77
C ASN A 56 5.99 -2.03 11.27
N ALA A 57 7.26 -2.08 10.81
CA ALA A 57 7.57 -2.02 9.38
C ALA A 57 6.98 -3.23 8.63
N GLY A 58 7.11 -4.44 9.19
CA GLY A 58 6.49 -5.64 8.64
C GLY A 58 4.96 -5.60 8.65
N LEU A 59 4.37 -5.19 9.78
CA LEU A 59 2.91 -5.01 9.89
C LEU A 59 2.38 -3.99 8.89
N GLY A 60 3.03 -2.84 8.75
CA GLY A 60 2.68 -1.80 7.79
C GLY A 60 2.75 -2.31 6.34
N ALA A 61 3.81 -3.04 5.99
CA ALA A 61 3.95 -3.64 4.67
C ALA A 61 2.82 -4.65 4.35
N GLY A 62 2.47 -5.50 5.31
CA GLY A 62 1.36 -6.46 5.16
C GLY A 62 0.01 -5.77 4.99
N LEU A 63 -0.28 -4.76 5.81
CA LEU A 63 -1.51 -3.96 5.69
C LEU A 63 -1.61 -3.24 4.33
N VAL A 64 -0.50 -2.62 3.89
CA VAL A 64 -0.47 -1.96 2.58
C VAL A 64 -0.67 -2.96 1.46
N LEU A 65 0.01 -4.11 1.51
CA LEU A 65 -0.13 -5.17 0.49
C LEU A 65 -1.60 -5.62 0.38
N MET A 66 -2.25 -5.94 1.50
CA MET A 66 -3.66 -6.37 1.49
C MET A 66 -4.59 -5.27 0.97
N ASN A 67 -4.45 -4.05 1.46
CA ASN A 67 -5.34 -2.94 1.09
C ASN A 67 -5.17 -2.56 -0.38
N THR A 68 -3.93 -2.52 -0.88
CA THR A 68 -3.65 -2.19 -2.28
C THR A 68 -4.00 -3.31 -3.25
N PHE A 69 -3.95 -4.57 -2.82
CA PHE A 69 -4.48 -5.69 -3.60
C PHE A 69 -5.98 -5.52 -3.85
N VAL A 70 -6.76 -5.34 -2.77
CA VAL A 70 -8.22 -5.23 -2.85
C VAL A 70 -8.63 -3.97 -3.62
N SER A 71 -8.03 -2.82 -3.32
CA SER A 71 -8.37 -1.56 -3.98
C SER A 71 -8.03 -1.58 -5.47
N SER A 72 -6.88 -2.15 -5.86
CA SER A 72 -6.48 -2.26 -7.27
C SER A 72 -7.34 -3.26 -8.04
N TYR A 73 -7.73 -4.37 -7.40
CA TYR A 73 -8.67 -5.32 -7.99
C TYR A 73 -10.02 -4.63 -8.29
N ILE A 74 -10.57 -3.92 -7.31
CA ILE A 74 -11.82 -3.16 -7.46
C ILE A 74 -11.67 -2.09 -8.55
N ALA A 75 -10.55 -1.37 -8.58
CA ALA A 75 -10.28 -0.35 -9.60
C ALA A 75 -10.28 -0.93 -11.02
N ALA A 76 -9.62 -2.07 -11.25
CA ALA A 76 -9.65 -2.75 -12.55
C ALA A 76 -11.06 -3.23 -12.92
N TRP A 77 -11.81 -3.73 -11.95
CA TRP A 77 -13.20 -4.13 -12.16
C TRP A 77 -14.09 -2.95 -12.57
N ILE A 78 -14.01 -1.82 -11.84
CA ILE A 78 -14.75 -0.59 -12.17
C ILE A 78 -14.36 -0.10 -13.57
N TYR A 79 -13.07 -0.08 -13.89
CA TYR A 79 -12.59 0.32 -15.21
C TYR A 79 -13.21 -0.55 -16.32
N ASN A 80 -13.20 -1.88 -16.16
CA ASN A 80 -13.78 -2.79 -17.16
C ASN A 80 -15.30 -2.60 -17.29
N PHE A 81 -16.00 -2.40 -16.17
CA PHE A 81 -17.44 -2.14 -16.16
C PHE A 81 -17.79 -0.86 -16.94
N LEU A 82 -17.05 0.23 -16.69
CA LEU A 82 -17.26 1.48 -17.41
C LEU A 82 -16.92 1.36 -18.90
N LEU A 83 -15.89 0.59 -19.24
CA LEU A 83 -15.52 0.33 -20.63
C LEU A 83 -16.62 -0.41 -21.39
N ASP A 84 -17.29 -1.37 -20.74
CA ASP A 84 -18.44 -2.09 -21.30
C ASP A 84 -19.71 -1.23 -21.39
N TYR A 85 -19.85 -0.19 -20.56
CA TYR A 85 -20.99 0.72 -20.58
C TYR A 85 -20.90 1.78 -21.68
N ILE A 86 -19.70 2.25 -22.00
CA ILE A 86 -19.46 3.33 -22.96
C ILE A 86 -19.35 2.79 -24.40
N ARG A 87 -19.12 1.48 -24.56
CA ARG A 87 -19.02 0.80 -25.85
C ARG A 87 -20.32 0.09 -26.20
#